data_AF-B3MB98-F1
#
_entry.id   AF-B3MB98-F1
#
_cell.length_a   1.000
_cell.length_b   1.000
_cell.length_c   1.000
_cell.angle_alpha   90.00
_cell.angle_beta   90.00
_cell.angle_gamma   90.00
#
_symmetry.space_group_name_H-M   'P 1'
#
loop_
_entity.id
_entity.type
_entity.pdbx_description
1 polymer ?
#
loop_
_entity_poly.entity_id
_entity_poly.type
_entity_poly.pdbx_seq_one_letter_code
_entity_poly.pdbx_strand_id
1 'polypeptide(L)'
;MRYPKSPFLSCPQLEAEILKVNSTDLAVLLEWLCVAPRTTTYRINTLRSTVADFKKIVLDTLVTRYGRDAPKVYGLNSLPEVLCIDPLDSNRLNYDPDPTLKEVIVDSTCGAALLRGAHIYAPGVLAMEHRTRFEELVNIFADLAGRCKRGTAVRFNSAEKMFLGKGKVLMQRHHLFNDDEPATGVAVEMLSTISDVVPGLGNLSCADALLQNLPSIVCVRVLDPQPGENVLDMCAAPGNKTTHIAELMGDQGCVMALDNSKSRVSTMRSKLNNYRSIQLHVFDSTKAVDALATSISVPPFPCASFDRILLDAPCSGLGNRPQLASKIKQPKVLQSYPNIQRRLFTQAVQLLRDGGTLVYSTCTVTEPECEGIVAWALKKFPDLRLVDATPRWGGPGLPLEDLDASQSLMLQRFGPNKGLQKGELDTVGFFIAKFQKQKCSKN
;
A
#
# COMPACT_ATOMS: atom_id res chain seq x y z
N MET A 1 16.29 4.16 20.72
CA MET A 1 15.03 4.54 20.06
C MET A 1 14.74 3.47 19.02
N ARG A 2 13.56 2.81 19.06
CA ARG A 2 13.33 1.54 18.34
C ARG A 2 13.08 1.70 16.84
N TYR A 3 12.55 2.85 16.43
CA TYR A 3 12.34 3.24 15.05
C TYR A 3 13.18 4.47 14.71
N PRO A 4 13.50 4.72 13.43
CA PRO A 4 14.06 5.99 13.03
C PRO A 4 13.06 7.12 13.30
N LYS A 5 13.57 8.32 13.60
CA LYS A 5 12.72 9.51 13.79
C LYS A 5 12.11 10.04 12.48
N SER A 6 12.73 9.68 11.36
CA SER A 6 12.34 10.14 10.04
C SER A 6 12.71 9.10 8.99
N PRO A 7 11.84 8.85 8.00
CA PRO A 7 12.15 8.06 6.82
C PRO A 7 13.35 8.56 6.01
N PHE A 8 13.70 9.84 6.18
CA PHE A 8 14.76 10.50 5.42
C PHE A 8 16.09 10.55 6.16
N LEU A 9 16.20 9.86 7.30
CA LEU A 9 17.39 9.85 8.15
C LEU A 9 17.83 11.29 8.53
N SER A 10 16.86 12.17 8.78
CA SER A 10 17.04 13.59 9.13
C SER A 10 17.60 14.45 8.00
N CYS A 11 17.16 14.25 6.75
CA CYS A 11 17.48 15.12 5.62
C CYS A 11 16.47 16.30 5.54
N PRO A 12 16.79 17.50 6.04
CA PRO A 12 15.79 18.55 6.27
C PRO A 12 15.17 19.08 4.97
N GLN A 13 15.93 19.06 3.87
CA GLN A 13 15.46 19.49 2.55
C GLN A 13 14.31 18.63 2.01
N LEU A 14 14.32 17.32 2.30
CA LEU A 14 13.25 16.41 1.88
C LEU A 14 12.06 16.50 2.83
N GLU A 15 12.31 16.65 4.12
CA GLU A 15 11.26 16.76 5.15
C GLU A 15 10.40 18.01 4.93
N ALA A 16 11.01 19.13 4.56
CA ALA A 16 10.31 20.39 4.26
C ALA A 16 9.38 20.31 3.02
N GLU A 17 9.60 19.34 2.12
CA GLU A 17 8.76 19.17 0.93
C GLU A 17 7.50 18.34 1.19
N ILE A 18 7.37 17.70 2.36
CA ILE A 18 6.22 16.85 2.68
C ILE A 18 4.98 17.69 2.99
N LEU A 19 5.14 18.67 3.89
CA LEU A 19 4.09 19.59 4.32
C LEU A 19 4.63 21.02 4.19
N LYS A 20 4.05 21.80 3.27
CA LYS A 20 4.43 23.21 3.08
C LYS A 20 3.64 24.13 4.00
N VAL A 21 2.40 23.74 4.31
CA VAL A 21 1.44 24.58 5.04
C VAL A 21 1.37 24.30 6.56
N ASN A 22 1.97 23.22 7.07
CA ASN A 22 1.92 22.88 8.50
C ASN A 22 3.21 22.21 9.03
N SER A 23 4.19 23.04 9.41
CA SER A 23 5.48 22.57 9.93
C SER A 23 5.39 22.00 11.36
N THR A 24 4.37 22.37 12.14
CA THR A 24 4.26 21.95 13.55
C THR A 24 3.89 20.48 13.72
N ASP A 25 3.14 19.90 12.78
CA ASP A 25 2.77 18.49 12.80
C ASP A 25 3.76 17.58 12.03
N LEU A 26 4.77 18.17 11.37
CA LEU A 26 5.74 17.42 10.55
C LEU A 26 6.52 16.39 11.38
N ALA A 27 7.00 16.76 12.57
CA ALA A 27 7.75 15.84 13.43
C ALA A 27 6.91 14.62 13.85
N VAL A 28 5.65 14.86 14.24
CA VAL A 28 4.71 13.79 14.61
C VAL A 28 4.40 12.89 13.41
N LEU A 29 4.22 13.47 12.23
CA LEU A 29 4.02 12.73 11.00
C LEU A 29 5.22 11.85 10.66
N LEU A 30 6.44 12.38 10.71
CA LEU A 30 7.67 11.65 10.40
C LEU A 30 7.87 10.45 11.34
N GLU A 31 7.65 10.63 12.64
CA GLU A 31 7.71 9.54 13.62
C GLU A 31 6.63 8.50 13.37
N TRP A 32 5.39 8.93 13.10
CA TRP A 32 4.27 8.03 12.80
C TRP A 32 4.52 7.18 11.56
N LEU A 33 5.10 7.76 10.50
CA LEU A 33 5.43 7.05 9.26
C LEU A 33 6.42 5.91 9.50
N CYS A 34 7.34 6.04 10.46
CA CYS A 34 8.33 5.01 10.73
C CYS A 34 7.74 3.80 11.47
N VAL A 35 6.64 3.97 12.20
CA VAL A 35 6.03 2.90 13.02
C VAL A 35 5.05 2.05 12.21
N ALA A 36 5.04 0.74 12.45
CA ALA A 36 4.12 -0.17 11.76
C ALA A 36 2.66 0.09 12.18
N PRO A 37 1.68 -0.05 11.27
CA PRO A 37 0.27 0.02 11.63
C PRO A 37 -0.08 -1.07 12.64
N ARG A 38 -0.91 -0.73 13.64
CA ARG A 38 -1.27 -1.67 14.71
C ARG A 38 -2.25 -2.77 14.28
N THR A 39 -3.10 -2.49 13.29
CA THR A 39 -4.13 -3.43 12.83
C THR A 39 -3.72 -4.01 11.48
N THR A 40 -3.79 -5.34 11.37
CA THR A 40 -3.63 -6.05 10.10
C THR A 40 -4.98 -6.27 9.46
N THR A 41 -5.10 -5.94 8.16
CA THR A 41 -6.38 -5.98 7.44
C THR A 41 -6.30 -6.91 6.23
N TYR A 42 -7.26 -7.83 6.15
CA TYR A 42 -7.49 -8.70 5.00
C TYR A 42 -8.78 -8.29 4.30
N ARG A 43 -8.73 -8.33 2.97
CA ARG A 43 -9.88 -8.23 2.08
C ARG A 43 -10.30 -9.63 1.68
N ILE A 44 -11.53 -10.00 2.00
CA ILE A 44 -12.09 -11.32 1.69
C ILE A 44 -12.71 -11.28 0.29
N ASN A 45 -12.44 -12.29 -0.51
CA ASN A 45 -13.06 -12.47 -1.81
C ASN A 45 -14.48 -13.01 -1.62
N THR A 46 -15.46 -12.11 -1.64
CA THR A 46 -16.87 -12.41 -1.36
C THR A 46 -17.53 -13.27 -2.44
N LEU A 47 -16.88 -13.48 -3.60
CA LEU A 47 -17.35 -14.42 -4.62
C LEU A 47 -17.01 -15.88 -4.29
N ARG A 48 -16.10 -16.12 -3.34
CA ARG A 48 -15.56 -17.44 -3.02
C ARG A 48 -15.76 -17.85 -1.57
N SER A 49 -15.69 -16.90 -0.65
CA SER A 49 -15.71 -17.16 0.79
C SER A 49 -16.44 -16.05 1.54
N THR A 50 -16.66 -16.28 2.84
CA THR A 50 -17.27 -15.31 3.74
C THR A 50 -16.25 -14.86 4.80
N VAL A 51 -16.45 -13.66 5.36
CA VAL A 51 -15.63 -13.18 6.48
C VAL A 51 -15.69 -14.14 7.67
N ALA A 52 -16.83 -14.77 7.92
CA ALA A 52 -17.00 -15.72 9.02
C ALA A 52 -16.14 -16.99 8.83
N ASP A 53 -16.06 -17.50 7.61
CA ASP A 53 -15.30 -18.73 7.32
C ASP A 53 -13.80 -18.46 7.35
N PHE A 54 -13.34 -17.38 6.71
CA PHE A 54 -11.93 -17.02 6.76
C PHE A 54 -11.48 -16.63 8.18
N LYS A 55 -12.36 -16.00 8.97
CA LYS A 55 -12.10 -15.71 10.39
C LYS A 55 -11.77 -16.97 11.19
N LYS A 56 -12.45 -18.10 10.94
CA LYS A 56 -12.15 -19.37 11.64
C LYS A 56 -10.73 -19.84 11.34
N ILE A 57 -10.34 -19.84 10.06
CA ILE A 57 -8.98 -20.22 9.61
C ILE A 57 -7.91 -19.36 10.30
N VAL A 58 -8.13 -18.05 10.34
CA VAL A 58 -7.20 -17.11 10.99
C VAL A 58 -7.13 -17.36 12.50
N LEU A 59 -8.27 -17.57 13.16
CA LEU A 59 -8.32 -17.86 14.59
C LEU A 59 -7.60 -19.17 14.93
N ASP A 60 -7.82 -20.23 14.18
CA ASP A 60 -7.16 -21.52 14.40
C ASP A 60 -5.63 -21.38 14.26
N THR A 61 -5.17 -20.63 13.26
CA THR A 61 -3.75 -20.34 13.05
C THR A 61 -3.16 -19.53 14.21
N LEU A 62 -3.88 -18.50 14.67
CA LEU A 62 -3.45 -17.65 15.78
C LEU A 62 -3.43 -18.41 17.12
N VAL A 63 -4.45 -19.22 17.41
CA VAL A 63 -4.52 -20.03 18.63
C VAL A 63 -3.42 -21.09 18.63
N THR A 64 -3.14 -21.71 17.48
CA THR A 64 -2.03 -22.67 17.36
C THR A 64 -0.68 -22.02 17.67
N ARG A 65 -0.48 -20.76 17.25
CA ARG A 65 0.80 -20.06 17.39
C ARG A 65 0.98 -19.35 18.74
N TYR A 66 -0.07 -18.73 19.25
CA TYR A 66 -0.02 -17.84 20.43
C TYR A 66 -0.82 -18.37 21.63
N GLY A 67 -1.58 -19.46 21.46
CA GLY A 67 -2.38 -20.05 22.52
C GLY A 67 -3.39 -19.05 23.10
N ARG A 68 -3.29 -18.80 24.41
CA ARG A 68 -4.16 -17.87 25.15
C ARG A 68 -3.88 -16.40 24.84
N ASP A 69 -2.70 -16.08 24.32
CA ASP A 69 -2.28 -14.72 23.97
C ASP A 69 -2.65 -14.37 22.51
N ALA A 70 -3.53 -15.17 21.87
CA ALA A 70 -3.97 -14.94 20.51
C ALA A 70 -4.74 -13.60 20.39
N PRO A 71 -4.42 -12.77 19.39
CA PRO A 71 -5.04 -11.46 19.20
C PRO A 71 -6.48 -11.60 18.74
N LYS A 72 -7.27 -10.56 19.00
CA LYS A 72 -8.66 -10.52 18.59
C LYS A 72 -8.79 -10.39 17.07
N VAL A 73 -9.75 -11.13 16.51
CA VAL A 73 -10.09 -11.09 15.08
C VAL A 73 -11.55 -10.70 14.92
N TYR A 74 -11.85 -9.71 14.09
CA TYR A 74 -13.20 -9.18 13.90
C TYR A 74 -13.43 -8.65 12.49
N GLY A 75 -14.68 -8.73 12.02
CA GLY A 75 -15.11 -8.08 10.78
C GLY A 75 -15.63 -6.66 11.03
N LEU A 76 -15.81 -5.88 9.96
CA LEU A 76 -16.35 -4.53 10.02
C LEU A 76 -17.77 -4.50 9.44
N ASN A 77 -18.73 -3.89 10.15
CA ASN A 77 -20.12 -3.85 9.70
C ASN A 77 -20.32 -2.98 8.45
N SER A 78 -19.61 -1.84 8.38
CA SER A 78 -19.68 -0.90 7.24
C SER A 78 -18.81 -1.32 6.04
N LEU A 79 -17.95 -2.32 6.21
CA LEU A 79 -17.10 -2.90 5.16
C LEU A 79 -17.15 -4.43 5.28
N PRO A 80 -18.20 -5.07 4.73
CA PRO A 80 -18.50 -6.48 4.99
C PRO A 80 -17.49 -7.46 4.42
N GLU A 81 -16.55 -7.02 3.58
CA GLU A 81 -15.45 -7.82 3.04
C GLU A 81 -14.16 -7.71 3.86
N VAL A 82 -14.13 -6.92 4.94
CA VAL A 82 -12.91 -6.66 5.71
C VAL A 82 -12.85 -7.53 6.96
N LEU A 83 -11.71 -8.19 7.14
CA LEU A 83 -11.32 -8.84 8.39
C LEU A 83 -10.12 -8.10 8.99
N CYS A 84 -10.25 -7.70 10.25
CA CYS A 84 -9.22 -7.05 11.04
C CYS A 84 -8.64 -8.02 12.07
N ILE A 85 -7.34 -7.92 12.28
CA ILE A 85 -6.61 -8.61 13.34
C ILE A 85 -5.98 -7.52 14.21
N ASP A 86 -6.39 -7.51 15.48
CA ASP A 86 -5.84 -6.62 16.50
C ASP A 86 -4.36 -6.91 16.78
N PRO A 87 -3.65 -5.96 17.39
CA PRO A 87 -2.29 -6.21 17.77
C PRO A 87 -2.15 -7.24 18.90
N LEU A 88 -0.97 -7.85 19.03
CA LEU A 88 -0.66 -8.69 20.20
C LEU A 88 -0.47 -7.81 21.45
N ASP A 89 -1.08 -8.24 22.56
CA ASP A 89 -0.89 -7.63 23.88
C ASP A 89 0.38 -8.19 24.55
N SER A 90 1.57 -7.83 24.05
CA SER A 90 2.82 -8.34 24.60
C SER A 90 3.77 -7.23 25.08
N ASN A 91 3.74 -6.95 26.38
CA ASN A 91 4.82 -6.26 27.11
C ASN A 91 6.03 -7.19 27.40
N ARG A 92 6.20 -8.29 26.64
CA ARG A 92 6.84 -9.52 27.14
C ARG A 92 8.23 -9.86 26.62
N LEU A 93 8.86 -9.07 25.76
CA LEU A 93 10.14 -9.49 25.15
C LEU A 93 11.30 -8.56 25.47
N ASN A 94 12.47 -9.15 25.71
CA ASN A 94 13.72 -8.40 25.84
C ASN A 94 14.17 -8.01 24.42
N TYR A 95 14.11 -6.71 24.11
CA TYR A 95 14.17 -6.19 22.74
C TYR A 95 15.59 -5.93 22.22
N ASP A 96 16.59 -6.24 23.03
CA ASP A 96 17.98 -6.00 22.68
C ASP A 96 18.55 -7.16 21.85
N PRO A 97 19.42 -6.85 20.86
CA PRO A 97 20.13 -7.87 20.13
C PRO A 97 20.97 -8.70 21.09
N ASP A 98 20.96 -10.02 20.91
CA ASP A 98 21.82 -10.91 21.69
C ASP A 98 23.22 -10.89 21.08
N PRO A 99 24.25 -10.37 21.75
CA PRO A 99 25.57 -10.21 21.14
C PRO A 99 26.23 -11.54 20.76
N THR A 100 25.76 -12.66 21.32
CA THR A 100 26.27 -14.01 21.05
C THR A 100 25.72 -14.61 19.75
N LEU A 101 24.58 -14.13 19.27
CA LEU A 101 23.95 -14.64 18.04
C LEU A 101 24.58 -14.02 16.79
N LYS A 102 24.57 -14.79 15.70
CA LYS A 102 25.00 -14.34 14.37
C LYS A 102 24.01 -13.36 13.75
N GLU A 103 24.45 -12.61 12.75
CA GLU A 103 23.63 -11.59 12.09
C GLU A 103 23.20 -11.98 10.66
N VAL A 104 21.95 -11.64 10.34
CA VAL A 104 21.42 -11.58 8.98
C VAL A 104 20.97 -10.16 8.69
N ILE A 105 21.39 -9.62 7.54
CA ILE A 105 21.07 -8.26 7.10
C ILE A 105 20.09 -8.31 5.93
N VAL A 106 19.06 -7.48 6.01
CA VAL A 106 18.07 -7.25 4.95
C VAL A 106 18.05 -5.77 4.55
N ASP A 107 17.45 -5.47 3.39
CA ASP A 107 17.20 -4.07 3.02
C ASP A 107 16.06 -3.45 3.83
N SER A 108 15.88 -2.13 3.73
CA SER A 108 14.82 -1.40 4.43
C SER A 108 13.40 -1.83 4.01
N THR A 109 13.20 -2.30 2.78
CA THR A 109 11.88 -2.71 2.25
C THR A 109 11.47 -4.06 2.83
N CYS A 110 12.39 -5.03 2.82
CA CYS A 110 12.23 -6.31 3.48
C CYS A 110 12.06 -6.11 4.98
N GLY A 111 12.89 -5.27 5.62
CA GLY A 111 12.76 -4.94 7.03
C GLY A 111 11.38 -4.40 7.41
N ALA A 112 10.83 -3.50 6.59
CA ALA A 112 9.46 -3.00 6.79
C ALA A 112 8.40 -4.12 6.69
N ALA A 113 8.58 -5.09 5.78
CA ALA A 113 7.68 -6.24 5.67
C ALA A 113 7.76 -7.17 6.90
N LEU A 114 8.95 -7.38 7.47
CA LEU A 114 9.12 -8.19 8.69
C LEU A 114 8.37 -7.57 9.87
N LEU A 115 8.41 -6.24 10.01
CA LEU A 115 7.68 -5.52 11.04
C LEU A 115 6.15 -5.55 10.84
N ARG A 116 5.68 -6.04 9.69
CA ARG A 116 4.27 -6.37 9.41
C ARG A 116 3.99 -7.87 9.46
N GLY A 117 4.85 -8.66 10.11
CA GLY A 117 4.63 -10.09 10.36
C GLY A 117 5.10 -11.04 9.24
N ALA A 118 5.88 -10.56 8.27
CA ALA A 118 6.45 -11.41 7.22
C ALA A 118 7.66 -12.23 7.70
N HIS A 119 8.00 -13.26 6.93
CA HIS A 119 9.27 -13.98 7.04
C HIS A 119 10.30 -13.44 6.02
N ILE A 120 11.56 -13.80 6.20
CA ILE A 120 12.61 -13.44 5.23
C ILE A 120 12.65 -14.49 4.13
N TYR A 121 12.28 -14.11 2.93
CA TYR A 121 12.45 -14.94 1.74
C TYR A 121 13.86 -14.81 1.18
N ALA A 122 14.36 -15.83 0.50
CA ALA A 122 15.72 -15.89 -0.02
C ALA A 122 16.18 -14.63 -0.80
N PRO A 123 15.37 -14.03 -1.70
CA PRO A 123 15.76 -12.81 -2.40
C PRO A 123 15.95 -11.59 -1.49
N GLY A 124 15.34 -11.57 -0.30
CA GLY A 124 15.43 -10.47 0.67
C GLY A 124 16.68 -10.50 1.54
N VAL A 125 17.45 -11.60 1.54
CA VAL A 125 18.68 -11.70 2.32
C VAL A 125 19.81 -10.95 1.59
N LEU A 126 20.27 -9.84 2.18
CA LEU A 126 21.43 -9.11 1.67
C LEU A 126 22.73 -9.74 2.15
N ALA A 127 22.84 -10.01 3.45
CA ALA A 127 24.05 -10.58 4.04
C ALA A 127 23.69 -11.60 5.12
N MET A 128 24.55 -12.60 5.27
CA MET A 128 24.43 -13.63 6.27
C MET A 128 25.83 -13.99 6.75
N GLU A 129 26.04 -13.89 8.07
CA GLU A 129 27.30 -14.17 8.71
C GLU A 129 27.78 -15.61 8.40
N HIS A 130 29.07 -15.79 8.19
CA HIS A 130 29.67 -17.08 7.90
C HIS A 130 29.40 -18.12 9.00
N ARG A 131 29.41 -19.40 8.63
CA ARG A 131 29.18 -20.55 9.54
C ARG A 131 27.82 -20.58 10.23
N THR A 132 26.82 -19.87 9.70
CA THR A 132 25.43 -20.00 10.16
C THR A 132 24.88 -21.39 9.81
N ARG A 133 24.24 -22.06 10.76
CA ARG A 133 23.73 -23.44 10.66
C ARG A 133 22.21 -23.45 10.43
N PHE A 134 21.71 -24.54 9.85
CA PHE A 134 20.27 -24.79 9.77
C PHE A 134 19.69 -24.85 11.20
N GLU A 135 18.50 -24.26 11.38
CA GLU A 135 17.80 -24.07 12.66
C GLU A 135 18.50 -23.19 13.71
N GLU A 136 19.63 -22.56 13.38
CA GLU A 136 20.32 -21.65 14.29
C GLU A 136 19.51 -20.36 14.50
N LEU A 137 19.54 -19.84 15.73
CA LEU A 137 18.97 -18.53 16.07
C LEU A 137 19.90 -17.41 15.63
N VAL A 138 19.33 -16.38 15.02
CA VAL A 138 20.07 -15.23 14.48
C VAL A 138 19.38 -13.92 14.83
N ASN A 139 20.19 -12.87 14.98
CA ASN A 139 19.71 -11.49 15.01
C ASN A 139 19.47 -10.98 13.59
N ILE A 140 18.36 -10.28 13.39
CA ILE A 140 17.99 -9.70 12.10
C ILE A 140 18.16 -8.18 12.18
N PHE A 141 18.83 -7.61 11.18
CA PHE A 141 18.99 -6.17 11.04
C PHE A 141 18.57 -5.67 9.66
N ALA A 142 17.99 -4.47 9.60
CA ALA A 142 17.82 -3.72 8.36
C ALA A 142 19.01 -2.77 8.15
N ASP A 143 19.53 -2.73 6.93
CA ASP A 143 20.42 -1.67 6.47
C ASP A 143 19.60 -0.48 5.96
N LEU A 144 19.54 0.59 6.75
CA LEU A 144 18.76 1.79 6.41
C LEU A 144 19.47 2.67 5.37
N ALA A 145 20.79 2.56 5.29
CA ALA A 145 21.62 3.39 4.42
C ALA A 145 21.78 2.80 3.01
N GLY A 146 21.53 1.49 2.85
CA GLY A 146 21.75 0.77 1.59
C GLY A 146 23.23 0.62 1.24
N ARG A 147 24.10 0.50 2.25
CA ARG A 147 25.56 0.34 2.11
C ARG A 147 26.03 -1.11 2.13
N CYS A 148 25.21 -2.03 2.63
CA CYS A 148 25.50 -3.45 2.69
C CYS A 148 25.47 -4.06 1.29
N LYS A 149 26.56 -4.72 0.88
CA LYS A 149 26.64 -5.43 -0.40
C LYS A 149 26.03 -6.82 -0.28
N ARG A 150 25.25 -7.22 -1.29
CA ARG A 150 24.69 -8.57 -1.36
C ARG A 150 25.80 -9.61 -1.30
N GLY A 151 25.61 -10.64 -0.49
CA GLY A 151 26.59 -11.70 -0.27
C GLY A 151 27.68 -11.33 0.75
N THR A 152 27.55 -10.26 1.55
CA THR A 152 28.52 -10.02 2.63
C THR A 152 28.47 -11.17 3.66
N ALA A 153 29.64 -11.67 4.07
CA ALA A 153 29.78 -12.86 4.94
C ALA A 153 30.31 -12.55 6.35
N VAL A 154 30.87 -11.35 6.52
CA VAL A 154 31.36 -10.85 7.81
C VAL A 154 30.29 -10.01 8.48
N ARG A 155 30.38 -9.85 9.80
CA ARG A 155 29.46 -9.01 10.56
C ARG A 155 29.47 -7.58 10.01
N PHE A 156 28.29 -7.08 9.63
CA PHE A 156 28.14 -5.76 9.05
C PHE A 156 28.15 -4.70 10.15
N ASN A 157 29.19 -3.87 10.20
CA ASN A 157 29.30 -2.80 11.19
C ASN A 157 28.89 -1.46 10.56
N SER A 158 27.72 -0.95 10.97
CA SER A 158 27.18 0.34 10.53
C SER A 158 26.39 0.96 11.66
N ALA A 159 26.54 2.27 11.86
CA ALA A 159 25.72 3.03 12.81
C ALA A 159 24.26 3.17 12.34
N GLU A 160 23.98 2.92 11.05
CA GLU A 160 22.66 3.03 10.43
C GLU A 160 22.02 1.65 10.17
N LYS A 161 22.48 0.60 10.88
CA LYS A 161 21.78 -0.68 10.93
C LYS A 161 20.78 -0.68 12.08
N MET A 162 19.59 -1.21 11.85
CA MET A 162 18.50 -1.24 12.82
C MET A 162 18.16 -2.68 13.16
N PHE A 163 18.17 -3.03 14.44
CA PHE A 163 17.73 -4.36 14.89
C PHE A 163 16.23 -4.50 14.66
N LEU A 164 15.81 -5.61 14.07
CA LEU A 164 14.42 -5.89 13.75
C LEU A 164 13.81 -6.99 14.61
N GLY A 165 14.63 -7.89 15.16
CA GLY A 165 14.15 -9.04 15.92
C GLY A 165 15.03 -10.27 15.75
N LYS A 166 14.51 -11.43 16.17
CA LYS A 166 15.22 -12.71 16.11
C LYS A 166 14.48 -13.68 15.18
N GLY A 167 15.26 -14.46 14.45
CA GLY A 167 14.74 -15.47 13.52
C GLY A 167 15.50 -16.80 13.61
N LYS A 168 14.91 -17.82 13.02
CA LYS A 168 15.45 -19.17 12.87
C LYS A 168 15.83 -19.41 11.41
N VAL A 169 17.06 -19.86 11.18
CA VAL A 169 17.58 -20.05 9.81
C VAL A 169 17.02 -21.32 9.18
N LEU A 170 16.44 -21.19 7.99
CA LEU A 170 15.93 -22.30 7.18
C LEU A 170 16.75 -22.51 5.89
N MET A 171 17.47 -21.48 5.43
CA MET A 171 18.40 -21.60 4.31
C MET A 171 19.79 -21.11 4.71
N GLN A 172 20.79 -21.94 4.47
CA GLN A 172 22.18 -21.59 4.68
C GLN A 172 22.73 -20.73 3.54
N ARG A 173 23.85 -20.06 3.82
CA ARG A 173 24.50 -19.12 2.91
C ARG A 173 24.76 -19.68 1.50
N HIS A 174 25.18 -20.95 1.39
CA HIS A 174 25.48 -21.57 0.09
C HIS A 174 24.22 -21.82 -0.74
N HIS A 175 23.04 -21.94 -0.14
CA HIS A 175 21.78 -21.97 -0.89
C HIS A 175 21.40 -20.59 -1.43
N LEU A 176 21.76 -19.51 -0.72
CA LEU A 176 21.28 -18.15 -1.01
C LEU A 176 22.10 -17.38 -2.05
N PHE A 177 23.40 -17.68 -2.13
CA PHE A 177 24.36 -16.92 -2.93
C PHE A 177 25.13 -17.83 -3.91
N ASN A 178 24.52 -18.92 -4.38
CA ASN A 178 25.07 -19.72 -5.47
C ASN A 178 24.66 -19.12 -6.83
N ASP A 179 25.51 -19.29 -7.84
CA ASP A 179 25.36 -18.60 -9.14
C ASP A 179 24.42 -19.30 -10.13
N ASP A 180 24.06 -20.57 -9.89
CA ASP A 180 23.34 -21.38 -10.87
C ASP A 180 21.83 -21.05 -10.97
N GLU A 181 21.16 -20.84 -9.83
CA GLU A 181 19.73 -20.47 -9.79
C GLU A 181 19.40 -19.52 -8.62
N PRO A 182 18.53 -18.51 -8.83
CA PRO A 182 18.10 -17.63 -7.75
C PRO A 182 17.21 -18.38 -6.75
N ALA A 183 17.70 -18.53 -5.53
CA ALA A 183 16.95 -19.20 -4.46
C ALA A 183 15.60 -18.53 -4.19
N THR A 184 14.59 -19.37 -3.96
CA THR A 184 13.21 -18.98 -3.61
C THR A 184 12.76 -19.69 -2.36
N GLY A 185 11.71 -19.18 -1.70
CA GLY A 185 11.19 -19.72 -0.44
C GLY A 185 11.71 -18.98 0.80
N VAL A 186 11.31 -19.48 1.98
CA VAL A 186 11.63 -18.83 3.26
C VAL A 186 13.06 -19.19 3.67
N ALA A 187 13.91 -18.18 3.79
CA ALA A 187 15.30 -18.32 4.23
C ALA A 187 15.46 -18.21 5.74
N VAL A 188 14.65 -17.35 6.38
CA VAL A 188 14.63 -17.18 7.83
C VAL A 188 13.19 -17.04 8.29
N GLU A 189 12.78 -17.91 9.21
CA GLU A 189 11.51 -17.79 9.92
C GLU A 189 11.65 -16.77 11.04
N MET A 190 10.82 -15.74 11.02
CA MET A 190 10.80 -14.73 12.09
C MET A 190 10.08 -15.29 13.33
N LEU A 191 10.75 -15.24 14.48
CA LEU A 191 10.22 -15.69 15.77
C LEU A 191 9.68 -14.54 16.61
N SER A 192 10.37 -13.40 16.58
CA SER A 192 9.98 -12.17 17.29
C SER A 192 10.43 -10.94 16.51
N THR A 193 9.73 -9.83 16.68
CA THR A 193 10.10 -8.56 16.03
C THR A 193 10.03 -7.41 17.00
N ILE A 194 10.79 -6.34 16.80
CA ILE A 194 10.70 -5.14 17.65
C ILE A 194 9.32 -4.45 17.57
N SER A 195 8.55 -4.77 16.51
CA SER A 195 7.19 -4.29 16.33
C SER A 195 6.29 -4.95 17.36
N ASP A 196 6.40 -6.29 17.55
CA ASP A 196 5.59 -7.23 18.37
C ASP A 196 4.07 -6.98 18.44
N VAL A 197 3.58 -5.98 17.73
CA VAL A 197 2.21 -5.55 17.61
C VAL A 197 1.57 -6.34 16.47
N VAL A 198 2.30 -6.70 15.41
CA VAL A 198 1.74 -7.44 14.28
C VAL A 198 1.99 -8.94 14.42
N PRO A 199 0.95 -9.80 14.43
CA PRO A 199 1.13 -11.24 14.53
C PRO A 199 1.92 -11.77 13.33
N GLY A 200 2.97 -12.54 13.59
CA GLY A 200 3.73 -13.30 12.59
C GLY A 200 2.91 -14.43 11.99
N LEU A 201 1.92 -14.11 11.16
CA LEU A 201 1.10 -15.08 10.42
C LEU A 201 1.71 -15.46 9.07
N GLY A 202 2.79 -14.79 8.66
CA GLY A 202 3.24 -14.82 7.28
C GLY A 202 2.18 -14.20 6.35
N ASN A 203 2.28 -14.52 5.06
CA ASN A 203 1.27 -14.11 4.09
C ASN A 203 0.22 -15.21 3.93
N LEU A 204 -0.93 -15.05 4.62
CA LEU A 204 -2.09 -15.94 4.44
C LEU A 204 -2.93 -15.59 3.20
N SER A 205 -2.45 -14.70 2.32
CA SER A 205 -3.17 -14.38 1.10
C SER A 205 -3.30 -15.63 0.23
N CYS A 206 -4.53 -15.91 -0.17
CA CYS A 206 -4.92 -17.02 -1.03
C CYS A 206 -5.97 -16.54 -2.03
N ALA A 207 -6.64 -17.47 -2.72
CA ALA A 207 -7.73 -17.11 -3.62
C ALA A 207 -8.93 -16.48 -2.88
N ASP A 208 -9.09 -16.79 -1.59
CA ASP A 208 -10.26 -16.43 -0.79
C ASP A 208 -10.06 -15.16 0.04
N ALA A 209 -8.81 -14.73 0.25
CA ALA A 209 -8.48 -13.54 1.02
C ALA A 209 -7.14 -12.94 0.58
N LEU A 210 -7.03 -11.62 0.68
CA LEU A 210 -5.86 -10.86 0.27
C LEU A 210 -5.45 -9.86 1.36
N LEU A 211 -4.19 -9.85 1.73
CA LEU A 211 -3.63 -8.82 2.61
C LEU A 211 -3.67 -7.47 1.88
N GLN A 212 -4.48 -6.54 2.38
CA GLN A 212 -4.69 -5.24 1.76
C GLN A 212 -5.00 -4.19 2.83
N ASN A 213 -4.27 -3.06 2.78
CA ASN A 213 -4.46 -1.98 3.74
C ASN A 213 -5.89 -1.41 3.63
N LEU A 214 -6.53 -1.14 4.77
CA LEU A 214 -7.90 -0.60 4.84
C LEU A 214 -8.17 0.59 3.89
N PRO A 215 -7.33 1.65 3.82
CA PRO A 215 -7.61 2.77 2.93
C PRO A 215 -7.70 2.38 1.44
N SER A 216 -6.96 1.35 1.03
CA SER A 216 -7.04 0.84 -0.35
C SER A 216 -8.35 0.07 -0.62
N ILE A 217 -8.96 -0.53 0.41
CA ILE A 217 -10.29 -1.17 0.31
C ILE A 217 -11.37 -0.09 0.29
N VAL A 218 -11.27 0.91 1.17
CA VAL A 218 -12.16 2.07 1.22
C VAL A 218 -12.16 2.81 -0.12
N CYS A 219 -11.01 2.98 -0.76
CA CYS A 219 -10.91 3.62 -2.08
C CYS A 219 -11.84 3.00 -3.13
N VAL A 220 -11.89 1.67 -3.21
CA VAL A 220 -12.76 0.97 -4.17
C VAL A 220 -14.24 1.05 -3.75
N ARG A 221 -14.52 1.07 -2.45
CA ARG A 221 -15.88 1.33 -1.94
C ARG A 221 -16.36 2.77 -2.22
N VAL A 222 -15.44 3.74 -2.21
CA VAL A 222 -15.73 5.13 -2.60
C VAL A 222 -16.04 5.26 -4.09
N LEU A 223 -15.35 4.46 -4.92
CA LEU A 223 -15.63 4.34 -6.35
C LEU A 223 -17.02 3.76 -6.61
N ASP A 224 -17.47 2.84 -5.75
CA ASP A 224 -18.80 2.23 -5.77
C ASP A 224 -19.17 1.63 -7.16
N PRO A 225 -18.35 0.72 -7.71
CA PRO A 225 -18.60 0.15 -9.04
C PRO A 225 -19.82 -0.77 -9.03
N GLN A 226 -20.69 -0.62 -10.05
CA GLN A 226 -21.92 -1.40 -10.15
C GLN A 226 -21.80 -2.54 -11.17
N PRO A 227 -22.51 -3.67 -10.98
CA PRO A 227 -22.58 -4.74 -11.96
C PRO A 227 -23.01 -4.23 -13.35
N GLY A 228 -22.28 -4.63 -14.39
CA GLY A 228 -22.58 -4.29 -15.79
C GLY A 228 -21.93 -3.00 -16.31
N GLU A 229 -21.26 -2.21 -15.45
CA GLU A 229 -20.59 -0.97 -15.86
C GLU A 229 -19.24 -1.20 -16.54
N ASN A 230 -18.77 -0.18 -17.25
CA ASN A 230 -17.41 -0.10 -17.75
C ASN A 230 -16.54 0.71 -16.78
N VAL A 231 -15.61 0.03 -16.12
CA VAL A 231 -14.69 0.62 -15.14
C VAL A 231 -13.26 0.60 -15.67
N LEU A 232 -12.54 1.70 -15.54
CA LEU A 232 -11.11 1.78 -15.89
C LEU A 232 -10.25 1.92 -14.63
N ASP A 233 -9.29 1.03 -14.46
CA ASP A 233 -8.18 1.17 -13.52
C ASP A 233 -6.91 1.57 -14.30
N MET A 234 -6.53 2.84 -14.18
CA MET A 234 -5.47 3.43 -15.00
C MET A 234 -4.06 3.01 -14.58
N CYS A 235 -3.87 2.48 -13.37
CA CYS A 235 -2.56 2.16 -12.79
C CYS A 235 -2.68 0.89 -11.95
N ALA A 236 -3.04 -0.21 -12.61
CA ALA A 236 -3.60 -1.37 -11.95
C ALA A 236 -2.62 -2.18 -11.11
N ALA A 237 -1.31 -2.17 -11.40
CA ALA A 237 -0.38 -3.05 -10.69
C ALA A 237 -0.27 -2.73 -9.19
N PRO A 238 -0.36 -3.74 -8.29
CA PRO A 238 -0.27 -5.19 -8.53
C PRO A 238 -1.63 -5.94 -8.65
N GLY A 239 -2.72 -5.24 -8.94
CA GLY A 239 -4.06 -5.78 -9.25
C GLY A 239 -5.00 -5.90 -8.05
N ASN A 240 -4.60 -5.42 -6.87
CA ASN A 240 -5.40 -5.61 -5.65
C ASN A 240 -6.71 -4.79 -5.66
N LYS A 241 -6.68 -3.56 -6.17
CA LYS A 241 -7.88 -2.73 -6.34
C LYS A 241 -8.70 -3.19 -7.54
N THR A 242 -8.05 -3.59 -8.63
CA THR A 242 -8.71 -4.14 -9.82
C THR A 242 -9.53 -5.40 -9.51
N THR A 243 -8.96 -6.36 -8.78
CA THR A 243 -9.70 -7.55 -8.31
C THR A 243 -10.87 -7.18 -7.41
N HIS A 244 -10.68 -6.19 -6.53
CA HIS A 244 -11.75 -5.71 -5.66
C HIS A 244 -12.90 -5.06 -6.45
N ILE A 245 -12.60 -4.29 -7.49
CA ILE A 245 -13.62 -3.73 -8.40
C ILE A 245 -14.45 -4.87 -9.02
N ALA A 246 -13.78 -5.87 -9.61
CA ALA A 246 -14.46 -7.02 -10.21
C ALA A 246 -15.33 -7.79 -9.21
N GLU A 247 -14.85 -7.98 -7.98
CA GLU A 247 -15.60 -8.65 -6.92
C GLU A 247 -16.85 -7.87 -6.49
N LEU A 248 -16.77 -6.54 -6.35
CA LEU A 248 -17.93 -5.71 -6.03
C LEU A 248 -18.96 -5.69 -7.16
N MET A 249 -18.52 -5.81 -8.40
CA MET A 249 -19.37 -5.91 -9.58
C MET A 249 -19.96 -7.32 -9.79
N GLY A 250 -19.69 -8.28 -8.89
CA GLY A 250 -20.15 -9.66 -9.07
C GLY A 250 -19.51 -10.36 -10.29
N ASP A 251 -18.33 -9.91 -10.70
CA ASP A 251 -17.66 -10.27 -11.96
C ASP A 251 -18.55 -10.05 -13.21
N GLN A 252 -19.47 -9.07 -13.16
CA GLN A 252 -20.35 -8.68 -14.27
C GLN A 252 -20.00 -7.28 -14.78
N GLY A 253 -19.86 -7.13 -16.10
CA GLY A 253 -19.46 -5.88 -16.74
C GLY A 253 -18.03 -5.95 -17.27
N CYS A 254 -17.35 -4.81 -17.32
CA CYS A 254 -16.02 -4.71 -17.91
C CYS A 254 -15.09 -3.87 -17.03
N VAL A 255 -13.94 -4.45 -16.64
CA VAL A 255 -12.89 -3.77 -15.89
C VAL A 255 -11.63 -3.71 -16.76
N MET A 256 -11.35 -2.55 -17.33
CA MET A 256 -10.12 -2.29 -18.08
C MET A 256 -8.99 -1.97 -17.11
N ALA A 257 -7.95 -2.78 -17.11
CA ALA A 257 -6.80 -2.63 -16.23
C ALA A 257 -5.55 -2.28 -17.04
N LEU A 258 -4.95 -1.13 -16.78
CA LEU A 258 -3.75 -0.66 -17.47
C LEU A 258 -2.55 -0.57 -16.54
N ASP A 259 -1.38 -1.01 -17.01
CA ASP A 259 -0.10 -0.65 -16.40
C ASP A 259 0.99 -0.57 -17.48
N ASN A 260 1.90 0.39 -17.38
CA ASN A 260 2.94 0.60 -18.39
C ASN A 260 4.10 -0.42 -18.31
N SER A 261 4.21 -1.16 -17.21
CA SER A 261 5.33 -2.08 -16.96
C SER A 261 4.98 -3.51 -17.35
N LYS A 262 5.65 -4.02 -18.38
CA LYS A 262 5.53 -5.43 -18.81
C LYS A 262 5.77 -6.42 -17.68
N SER A 263 6.76 -6.16 -16.82
CA SER A 263 7.10 -7.05 -15.71
C SER A 263 5.99 -7.08 -14.66
N ARG A 264 5.47 -5.91 -14.25
CA ARG A 264 4.37 -5.83 -13.27
C ARG A 264 3.09 -6.47 -13.79
N VAL A 265 2.75 -6.24 -15.07
CA VAL A 265 1.61 -6.89 -15.73
C VAL A 265 1.78 -8.40 -15.73
N SER A 266 2.97 -8.91 -16.07
CA SER A 266 3.26 -10.34 -16.03
C SER A 266 3.02 -10.94 -14.63
N THR A 267 3.47 -10.25 -13.58
CA THR A 267 3.31 -10.72 -12.19
C THR A 267 1.86 -10.73 -11.72
N MET A 268 1.02 -9.78 -12.14
CA MET A 268 -0.39 -9.75 -11.71
C MET A 268 -1.35 -10.54 -12.61
N ARG A 269 -0.93 -10.95 -13.82
CA ARG A 269 -1.78 -11.62 -14.80
C ARG A 269 -2.45 -12.88 -14.24
N SER A 270 -1.70 -13.73 -13.54
CA SER A 270 -2.26 -14.96 -12.94
C SER A 270 -3.37 -14.68 -11.93
N LYS A 271 -3.24 -13.57 -11.17
CA LYS A 271 -4.27 -13.13 -10.22
C LYS A 271 -5.51 -12.61 -10.93
N LEU A 272 -5.34 -11.79 -11.96
CA LEU A 272 -6.45 -11.14 -12.68
C LEU A 272 -7.21 -12.08 -13.60
N ASN A 273 -6.54 -13.09 -14.17
CA ASN A 273 -7.17 -14.12 -15.03
C ASN A 273 -8.25 -14.96 -14.33
N ASN A 274 -8.36 -14.89 -13.00
CA ASN A 274 -9.42 -15.55 -12.25
C ASN A 274 -10.79 -14.87 -12.42
N TYR A 275 -10.83 -13.68 -13.00
CA TYR A 275 -12.04 -12.87 -13.19
C TYR A 275 -12.31 -12.69 -14.68
N ARG A 276 -13.56 -12.89 -15.10
CA ARG A 276 -13.96 -12.82 -16.51
C ARG A 276 -14.16 -11.38 -16.98
N SER A 277 -14.54 -10.50 -16.06
CA SER A 277 -14.79 -9.07 -16.35
C SER A 277 -13.51 -8.27 -16.58
N ILE A 278 -12.34 -8.77 -16.15
CA ILE A 278 -11.07 -8.01 -16.20
C ILE A 278 -10.36 -8.21 -17.54
N GLN A 279 -10.04 -7.10 -18.20
CA GLN A 279 -9.17 -7.07 -19.39
C GLN A 279 -7.90 -6.30 -19.08
N LEU A 280 -6.76 -7.01 -19.08
CA LEU A 280 -5.46 -6.48 -18.67
C LEU A 280 -4.58 -6.13 -19.87
N HIS A 281 -4.10 -4.89 -19.94
CA HIS A 281 -3.24 -4.41 -21.01
C HIS A 281 -1.95 -3.78 -20.48
N VAL A 282 -0.84 -4.03 -21.20
CA VAL A 282 0.38 -3.26 -21.01
C VAL A 282 0.26 -1.96 -21.81
N PHE A 283 -0.01 -0.84 -21.15
CA PHE A 283 -0.25 0.42 -21.83
C PHE A 283 0.12 1.63 -20.97
N ASP A 284 0.55 2.71 -21.62
CA ASP A 284 0.83 3.99 -20.98
C ASP A 284 -0.46 4.80 -20.87
N SER A 285 -1.04 4.83 -19.66
CA SER A 285 -2.29 5.54 -19.39
C SER A 285 -2.24 7.05 -19.62
N THR A 286 -1.06 7.64 -19.82
CA THR A 286 -0.95 9.06 -20.26
C THR A 286 -1.31 9.27 -21.72
N LYS A 287 -1.55 8.19 -22.47
CA LYS A 287 -1.91 8.16 -23.90
C LYS A 287 -3.19 7.36 -24.14
N ALA A 288 -4.02 7.19 -23.11
CA ALA A 288 -5.17 6.30 -23.15
C ALA A 288 -6.36 6.84 -23.96
N VAL A 289 -6.36 8.12 -24.35
CA VAL A 289 -7.39 8.72 -25.20
C VAL A 289 -6.97 8.69 -26.66
N ASP A 290 -7.87 8.23 -27.52
CA ASP A 290 -7.79 8.40 -28.97
C ASP A 290 -9.19 8.74 -29.51
N ALA A 291 -9.31 9.91 -30.14
CA ALA A 291 -10.57 10.39 -30.71
C ALA A 291 -11.06 9.58 -31.91
N LEU A 292 -10.18 8.80 -32.54
CA LEU A 292 -10.50 7.92 -33.67
C LEU A 292 -10.85 6.49 -33.23
N ALA A 293 -10.65 6.15 -31.95
CA ALA A 293 -10.98 4.83 -31.44
C ALA A 293 -12.50 4.61 -31.43
N THR A 294 -12.94 3.42 -31.84
CA THR A 294 -14.37 3.08 -31.96
C THR A 294 -14.83 2.06 -30.92
N SER A 295 -13.91 1.48 -30.15
CA SER A 295 -14.18 0.42 -29.18
C SER A 295 -13.41 0.64 -27.89
N ILE A 296 -13.95 0.12 -26.79
CA ILE A 296 -13.32 0.10 -25.47
C ILE A 296 -12.54 -1.19 -25.19
N SER A 297 -12.51 -2.14 -26.13
CA SER A 297 -11.91 -3.47 -25.90
C SER A 297 -10.38 -3.46 -25.86
N VAL A 298 -9.73 -2.46 -26.44
CA VAL A 298 -8.26 -2.35 -26.49
C VAL A 298 -7.89 -0.86 -26.39
N PRO A 299 -6.88 -0.48 -25.58
CA PRO A 299 -6.40 0.90 -25.55
C PRO A 299 -5.61 1.27 -26.83
N PRO A 300 -5.62 2.55 -27.24
CA PRO A 300 -6.31 3.69 -26.62
C PRO A 300 -7.83 3.68 -26.86
N PHE A 301 -8.58 4.44 -26.07
CA PHE A 301 -10.03 4.40 -25.99
C PHE A 301 -10.68 5.72 -26.46
N PRO A 302 -11.95 5.67 -26.93
CA PRO A 302 -12.70 6.89 -27.24
C PRO A 302 -12.96 7.72 -25.99
N CYS A 303 -13.14 9.04 -26.18
CA CYS A 303 -13.62 9.93 -25.13
C CYS A 303 -14.99 9.47 -24.58
N ALA A 304 -15.26 9.77 -23.31
CA ALA A 304 -16.54 9.45 -22.64
C ALA A 304 -16.97 7.98 -22.81
N SER A 305 -16.04 7.06 -22.54
CA SER A 305 -16.22 5.61 -22.69
C SER A 305 -16.50 4.86 -21.39
N PHE A 306 -16.06 5.39 -20.25
CA PHE A 306 -16.15 4.72 -18.96
C PHE A 306 -17.15 5.38 -18.02
N ASP A 307 -17.92 4.54 -17.32
CA ASP A 307 -18.88 4.99 -16.31
C ASP A 307 -18.15 5.37 -15.01
N ARG A 308 -17.07 4.66 -14.70
CA ARG A 308 -16.22 4.91 -13.55
C ARG A 308 -14.74 4.76 -13.86
N ILE A 309 -13.92 5.60 -13.24
CA ILE A 309 -12.46 5.55 -13.38
C ILE A 309 -11.81 5.57 -12.01
N LEU A 310 -10.95 4.60 -11.75
CA LEU A 310 -10.00 4.61 -10.65
C LEU A 310 -8.64 5.10 -11.16
N LEU A 311 -8.19 6.21 -10.60
CA LEU A 311 -6.83 6.72 -10.76
C LEU A 311 -6.07 6.55 -9.44
N ASP A 312 -5.59 5.33 -9.19
CA ASP A 312 -4.64 5.03 -8.12
C ASP A 312 -3.23 5.43 -8.57
N ALA A 313 -2.93 6.72 -8.51
CA ALA A 313 -1.83 7.28 -9.27
C ALA A 313 -0.46 6.87 -8.69
N PRO A 314 0.58 6.69 -9.55
CA PRO A 314 1.94 6.54 -9.06
C PRO A 314 2.31 7.77 -8.25
N CYS A 315 2.80 7.53 -7.03
CA CYS A 315 3.12 8.56 -6.06
C CYS A 315 4.44 8.24 -5.38
N SER A 316 4.91 9.16 -4.55
CA SER A 316 6.12 9.00 -3.75
C SER A 316 6.08 7.84 -2.75
N GLY A 317 4.87 7.33 -2.42
CA GLY A 317 4.68 6.19 -1.53
C GLY A 317 5.13 6.48 -0.09
N LEU A 318 5.19 7.75 0.31
CA LEU A 318 5.66 8.15 1.63
C LEU A 318 4.70 7.78 2.77
N GLY A 319 3.44 7.51 2.46
CA GLY A 319 2.44 7.07 3.43
C GLY A 319 2.53 5.59 3.79
N ASN A 320 3.36 4.80 3.09
CA ASN A 320 3.54 3.39 3.45
C ASN A 320 4.14 3.26 4.85
N ARG A 321 3.56 2.38 5.69
CA ARG A 321 4.01 2.17 7.07
C ARG A 321 4.30 0.70 7.34
N PRO A 322 5.38 0.37 8.06
CA PRO A 322 6.44 1.29 8.51
C PRO A 322 7.33 1.73 7.35
N GLN A 323 7.76 3.00 7.35
CA GLN A 323 8.76 3.54 6.43
C GLN A 323 10.11 3.67 7.15
N LEU A 324 10.94 2.64 7.04
CA LEU A 324 12.25 2.61 7.70
C LEU A 324 13.29 3.52 7.01
N ALA A 325 13.25 3.57 5.68
CA ALA A 325 14.07 4.47 4.90
C ALA A 325 13.42 4.74 3.53
N SER A 326 13.31 6.02 3.17
CA SER A 326 12.79 6.43 1.87
C SER A 326 13.81 6.15 0.76
N LYS A 327 13.31 5.65 -0.37
CA LYS A 327 14.08 5.49 -1.62
C LYS A 327 14.29 6.83 -2.33
N ILE A 328 13.50 7.85 -2.00
CA ILE A 328 13.62 9.20 -2.55
C ILE A 328 14.73 9.93 -1.80
N LYS A 329 15.79 10.30 -2.53
CA LYS A 329 16.97 11.00 -1.98
C LYS A 329 17.09 12.45 -2.45
N GLN A 330 16.23 12.90 -3.35
CA GLN A 330 16.32 14.25 -3.93
C GLN A 330 14.93 14.92 -4.02
N PRO A 331 14.78 16.19 -3.60
CA PRO A 331 13.52 16.94 -3.70
C PRO A 331 12.92 16.96 -5.11
N LYS A 332 13.76 17.06 -6.14
CA LYS A 332 13.33 17.06 -7.55
C LYS A 332 12.54 15.81 -7.94
N VAL A 333 12.89 14.65 -7.36
CA VAL A 333 12.17 13.39 -7.62
C VAL A 333 10.77 13.46 -6.99
N LEU A 334 10.66 13.97 -5.76
CA LEU A 334 9.38 14.16 -5.08
C LEU A 334 8.46 15.12 -5.87
N GLN A 335 9.04 16.21 -6.38
CA GLN A 335 8.34 17.22 -7.17
C GLN A 335 7.94 16.73 -8.59
N SER A 336 8.43 15.58 -9.04
CA SER A 336 8.10 15.02 -10.35
C SER A 336 6.75 14.29 -10.38
N TYR A 337 6.29 13.75 -9.24
CA TYR A 337 5.06 12.97 -9.15
C TYR A 337 3.79 13.76 -9.50
N PRO A 338 3.60 15.01 -9.01
CA PRO A 338 2.43 15.81 -9.40
C PRO A 338 2.30 16.00 -10.91
N ASN A 339 3.42 16.10 -11.66
CA ASN A 339 3.39 16.29 -13.10
C ASN A 339 2.83 15.07 -13.84
N ILE A 340 3.26 13.86 -13.48
CA ILE A 340 2.72 12.63 -14.08
C ILE A 340 1.27 12.40 -13.65
N GLN A 341 0.94 12.67 -12.39
CA GLN A 341 -0.43 12.57 -11.86
C GLN A 341 -1.39 13.49 -12.62
N ARG A 342 -1.01 14.74 -12.89
CA ARG A 342 -1.81 15.69 -13.70
C ARG A 342 -2.02 15.20 -15.14
N ARG A 343 -1.03 14.56 -15.76
CA ARG A 343 -1.16 13.99 -17.10
C ARG A 343 -2.15 12.82 -17.12
N LEU A 344 -2.03 11.90 -16.16
CA LEU A 344 -2.96 10.78 -16.00
C LEU A 344 -4.38 11.28 -15.70
N PHE A 345 -4.52 12.23 -14.78
CA PHE A 345 -5.80 12.83 -14.42
C PHE A 345 -6.47 13.47 -15.65
N THR A 346 -5.70 14.19 -16.48
CA THR A 346 -6.24 14.79 -17.71
C THR A 346 -6.82 13.74 -18.67
N GLN A 347 -6.18 12.57 -18.80
CA GLN A 347 -6.72 11.46 -19.59
C GLN A 347 -7.97 10.86 -18.93
N ALA A 348 -7.98 10.71 -17.61
CA ALA A 348 -9.14 10.24 -16.86
C ALA A 348 -10.40 11.08 -17.15
N VAL A 349 -10.30 12.41 -17.07
CA VAL A 349 -11.45 13.32 -17.32
C VAL A 349 -12.01 13.17 -18.74
N GLN A 350 -11.13 12.98 -19.74
CA GLN A 350 -11.54 12.82 -21.14
C GLN A 350 -12.22 11.47 -21.40
N LEU A 351 -11.75 10.41 -20.76
CA LEU A 351 -12.33 9.06 -20.86
C LEU A 351 -13.63 8.90 -20.05
N LEU A 352 -13.84 9.75 -19.05
CA LEU A 352 -15.01 9.68 -18.18
C LEU A 352 -16.27 10.18 -18.89
N ARG A 353 -17.34 9.40 -18.82
CA ARG A 353 -18.67 9.77 -19.28
C ARG A 353 -19.27 10.90 -18.47
N ASP A 354 -20.20 11.60 -19.10
CA ASP A 354 -21.08 12.56 -18.43
C ASP A 354 -21.88 11.88 -17.32
N GLY A 355 -21.84 12.44 -16.11
CA GLY A 355 -22.40 11.82 -14.91
C GLY A 355 -21.54 10.73 -14.28
N GLY A 356 -20.42 10.33 -14.91
CA GLY A 356 -19.51 9.30 -14.43
C GLY A 356 -18.72 9.73 -13.18
N THR A 357 -18.17 8.73 -12.48
CA THR A 357 -17.39 8.93 -11.26
C THR A 357 -15.90 8.71 -11.49
N LEU A 358 -15.07 9.65 -11.02
CA LEU A 358 -13.61 9.49 -10.95
C LEU A 358 -13.19 9.46 -9.48
N VAL A 359 -12.47 8.41 -9.09
CA VAL A 359 -11.76 8.38 -7.80
C VAL A 359 -10.28 8.53 -8.05
N TYR A 360 -9.69 9.55 -7.44
CA TYR A 360 -8.26 9.75 -7.37
C TYR A 360 -7.75 9.29 -6.02
N SER A 361 -6.70 8.46 -5.99
CA SER A 361 -6.06 8.04 -4.75
C SER A 361 -4.55 7.95 -4.86
N THR A 362 -3.89 8.13 -3.71
CA THR A 362 -2.44 7.95 -3.55
C THR A 362 -2.12 7.35 -2.18
N CYS A 363 -1.02 6.59 -2.09
CA CYS A 363 -0.46 6.11 -0.81
C CYS A 363 0.66 7.04 -0.29
N THR A 364 0.45 8.34 -0.43
CA THR A 364 1.34 9.38 0.08
C THR A 364 0.61 10.30 1.05
N VAL A 365 1.39 11.14 1.73
CA VAL A 365 0.91 12.14 2.69
C VAL A 365 1.30 13.56 2.26
N THR A 366 1.93 13.71 1.10
CA THR A 366 2.45 14.97 0.60
C THR A 366 1.33 15.84 0.07
N GLU A 367 1.34 17.10 0.49
CA GLU A 367 0.34 18.08 0.06
C GLU A 367 0.31 18.28 -1.49
N PRO A 368 1.46 18.36 -2.21
CA PRO A 368 1.44 18.55 -3.68
C PRO A 368 0.86 17.40 -4.49
N GLU A 369 0.90 16.16 -3.95
CA GLU A 369 0.33 14.97 -4.61
C GLU A 369 -1.10 14.66 -4.14
N CYS A 370 -1.57 15.31 -3.08
CA CYS A 370 -2.90 15.07 -2.51
C CYS A 370 -3.80 16.27 -2.82
N GLU A 371 -3.96 17.18 -1.85
CA GLU A 371 -4.83 18.34 -1.95
C GLU A 371 -4.43 19.27 -3.12
N GLY A 372 -3.14 19.39 -3.43
CA GLY A 372 -2.65 20.17 -4.56
C GLY A 372 -3.07 19.65 -5.95
N ILE A 373 -3.35 18.35 -6.08
CA ILE A 373 -3.93 17.78 -7.32
C ILE A 373 -5.42 18.10 -7.40
N VAL A 374 -6.15 18.06 -6.28
CA VAL A 374 -7.57 18.40 -6.23
C VAL A 374 -7.79 19.87 -6.60
N ALA A 375 -7.07 20.79 -5.96
CA ALA A 375 -7.17 22.22 -6.25
C ALA A 375 -6.90 22.53 -7.73
N TRP A 376 -5.85 21.93 -8.28
CA TRP A 376 -5.53 22.04 -9.70
C TRP A 376 -6.63 21.48 -10.60
N ALA A 377 -7.21 20.32 -10.25
CA ALA A 377 -8.23 19.66 -11.06
C ALA A 377 -9.51 20.49 -11.12
N LEU A 378 -9.98 21.02 -9.98
CA LEU A 378 -11.18 21.87 -9.91
C LEU A 378 -11.01 23.17 -10.70
N LYS A 379 -9.80 23.75 -10.73
CA LYS A 379 -9.50 24.92 -11.54
C LYS A 379 -9.42 24.61 -13.03
N LYS A 380 -8.86 23.45 -13.41
CA LYS A 380 -8.60 23.08 -14.81
C LYS A 380 -9.83 22.51 -15.52
N PHE A 381 -10.70 21.81 -14.79
CA PHE A 381 -11.85 21.08 -15.35
C PHE A 381 -13.16 21.59 -14.71
N PRO A 382 -13.78 22.65 -15.28
CA PRO A 382 -15.01 23.23 -14.73
C PRO A 382 -16.21 22.28 -14.73
N ASP A 383 -16.17 21.24 -15.56
CA ASP A 383 -17.16 20.18 -15.67
C ASP A 383 -17.01 19.10 -14.59
N LEU A 384 -15.93 19.11 -13.80
CA LEU A 384 -15.78 18.24 -12.64
C LEU A 384 -16.25 18.95 -11.36
N ARG A 385 -17.08 18.25 -10.57
CA ARG A 385 -17.37 18.65 -9.20
C ARG A 385 -16.74 17.66 -8.22
N LEU A 386 -16.24 18.19 -7.11
CA LEU A 386 -15.90 17.36 -5.96
C LEU A 386 -17.19 16.84 -5.31
N VAL A 387 -17.18 15.56 -4.93
CA VAL A 387 -18.29 14.94 -4.19
C VAL A 387 -17.74 14.26 -2.94
N ASP A 388 -18.61 14.10 -1.95
CA ASP A 388 -18.24 13.45 -0.70
C ASP A 388 -17.71 12.04 -0.94
N ALA A 389 -16.47 11.78 -0.53
CA ALA A 389 -15.86 10.47 -0.61
C ALA A 389 -16.43 9.60 0.52
N THR A 390 -17.54 8.90 0.25
CA THR A 390 -18.20 7.98 1.19
C THR A 390 -18.01 6.53 0.75
N PRO A 391 -17.84 5.56 1.68
CA PRO A 391 -17.92 5.68 3.13
C PRO A 391 -16.71 6.37 3.78
N ARG A 392 -16.94 7.05 4.92
CA ARG A 392 -15.92 7.80 5.66
C ARG A 392 -15.18 6.93 6.67
N TRP A 393 -13.87 6.86 6.49
CA TRP A 393 -12.92 6.19 7.38
C TRP A 393 -11.67 7.03 7.65
N GLY A 394 -11.34 7.97 6.76
CA GLY A 394 -10.29 8.95 6.95
C GLY A 394 -10.83 10.29 7.45
N GLY A 395 -9.93 11.12 7.97
CA GLY A 395 -10.20 12.51 8.32
C GLY A 395 -10.34 13.41 7.08
N PRO A 396 -10.64 14.70 7.27
CA PRO A 396 -10.71 15.65 6.16
C PRO A 396 -9.33 15.89 5.53
N GLY A 397 -9.33 16.45 4.31
CA GLY A 397 -8.11 16.95 3.68
C GLY A 397 -7.51 18.13 4.45
N LEU A 398 -6.23 18.42 4.18
CA LEU A 398 -5.57 19.61 4.74
C LEU A 398 -6.25 20.90 4.26
N PRO A 399 -6.27 21.96 5.08
CA PRO A 399 -6.70 23.28 4.64
C PRO A 399 -5.65 23.85 3.68
N LEU A 400 -6.05 24.19 2.46
CA LEU A 400 -5.23 24.91 1.48
C LEU A 400 -5.94 26.20 1.08
N GLU A 401 -5.18 27.23 0.73
CA GLU A 401 -5.76 28.51 0.27
C GLU A 401 -6.65 28.35 -0.96
N ASP A 402 -6.29 27.42 -1.86
CA ASP A 402 -7.03 27.12 -3.09
C ASP A 402 -8.17 26.09 -2.90
N LEU A 403 -8.46 25.65 -1.67
CA LEU A 403 -9.57 24.75 -1.35
C LEU A 403 -10.43 25.34 -0.24
N ASP A 404 -11.73 25.43 -0.47
CA ASP A 404 -12.64 25.87 0.59
C ASP A 404 -12.77 24.80 1.69
N ALA A 405 -13.19 25.21 2.89
CA ALA A 405 -13.31 24.30 4.03
C ALA A 405 -14.31 23.15 3.76
N SER A 406 -15.35 23.39 2.94
CA SER A 406 -16.33 22.36 2.59
C SER A 406 -15.75 21.31 1.64
N GLN A 407 -14.86 21.72 0.74
CA GLN A 407 -14.12 20.84 -0.16
C GLN A 407 -13.11 20.00 0.60
N SER A 408 -12.34 20.60 1.51
CA SER A 408 -11.44 19.85 2.40
C SER A 408 -12.20 18.83 3.23
N LEU A 409 -13.41 19.17 3.70
CA LEU A 409 -14.28 18.21 4.36
C LEU A 409 -14.61 17.04 3.44
N MET A 410 -14.96 17.21 2.16
CA MET A 410 -15.33 16.12 1.22
C MET A 410 -14.19 15.13 0.89
N LEU A 411 -12.94 15.49 1.17
CA LEU A 411 -11.76 14.63 0.96
C LEU A 411 -11.57 13.64 2.12
N GLN A 412 -10.91 12.51 1.84
CA GLN A 412 -10.47 11.59 2.89
C GLN A 412 -8.95 11.48 2.93
N ARG A 413 -8.37 11.89 4.05
CA ARG A 413 -6.96 11.72 4.39
C ARG A 413 -6.80 10.77 5.57
N PHE A 414 -5.90 9.80 5.40
CA PHE A 414 -5.47 8.90 6.45
C PHE A 414 -4.09 9.36 6.93
N GLY A 415 -3.97 9.65 8.21
CA GLY A 415 -2.78 10.27 8.78
C GLY A 415 -2.74 10.15 10.32
N PRO A 416 -1.76 10.79 10.96
CA PRO A 416 -1.65 10.83 12.42
C PRO A 416 -2.73 11.77 13.00
N ASN A 417 -3.97 11.30 13.11
CA ASN A 417 -5.01 12.07 13.79
C ASN A 417 -4.72 12.11 15.30
N LYS A 418 -4.58 13.33 15.83
CA LYS A 418 -4.56 13.60 17.28
C LYS A 418 -5.97 13.34 17.83
N GLY A 419 -6.15 12.18 18.44
CA GLY A 419 -7.40 11.79 19.09
C GLY A 419 -8.03 10.63 18.35
N LEU A 420 -7.56 9.41 18.69
CA LEU A 420 -8.34 8.19 18.53
C LEU A 420 -9.68 8.39 19.26
N GLN A 421 -10.67 8.96 18.59
CA GLN A 421 -12.04 8.66 18.97
C GLN A 421 -12.19 7.14 18.86
N LYS A 422 -12.88 6.56 19.84
CA LYS A 422 -13.13 5.13 19.97
C LYS A 422 -13.66 4.58 18.63
N GLY A 423 -12.80 3.98 17.80
CA GLY A 423 -13.17 3.43 16.49
C GLY A 423 -12.26 3.77 15.30
N GLU A 424 -11.35 4.73 15.38
CA GLU A 424 -10.40 4.98 14.28
C GLU A 424 -9.27 3.94 14.27
N LEU A 425 -9.12 3.20 13.16
CA LEU A 425 -8.09 2.19 12.98
C LEU A 425 -6.75 2.85 12.63
N ASP A 426 -5.65 2.37 13.20
CA ASP A 426 -4.31 2.85 12.85
C ASP A 426 -3.91 2.30 11.46
N THR A 427 -3.90 3.16 10.44
CA THR A 427 -3.67 2.77 9.04
C THR A 427 -2.39 3.35 8.45
N VAL A 428 -2.03 2.93 7.25
CA VAL A 428 -1.05 3.66 6.41
C VAL A 428 -1.54 5.07 6.07
N GLY A 429 -0.61 5.94 5.67
CA GLY A 429 -0.91 7.23 5.05
C GLY A 429 -1.49 7.05 3.66
N PHE A 430 -2.62 7.69 3.41
CA PHE A 430 -3.39 7.52 2.18
C PHE A 430 -4.29 8.72 1.93
N PHE A 431 -4.65 8.96 0.67
CA PHE A 431 -5.53 10.04 0.26
C PHE A 431 -6.55 9.55 -0.77
N ILE A 432 -7.79 10.01 -0.65
CA ILE A 432 -8.90 9.70 -1.56
C ILE A 432 -9.67 10.99 -1.86
N ALA A 433 -9.87 11.25 -3.14
CA ALA A 433 -10.76 12.29 -3.65
C ALA A 433 -11.74 11.68 -4.65
N LYS A 434 -13.03 12.00 -4.51
CA LYS A 434 -14.09 11.54 -5.42
C LYS A 434 -14.64 12.72 -6.21
N PHE A 435 -14.70 12.57 -7.52
CA PHE A 435 -15.22 13.56 -8.44
C PHE A 435 -16.37 12.98 -9.25
N GLN A 436 -17.28 13.85 -9.67
CA GLN A 436 -18.33 13.51 -10.61
C GLN A 436 -18.29 14.51 -11.77
N LYS A 437 -18.33 13.99 -13.00
CA LYS A 437 -18.44 14.81 -14.20
C LYS A 437 -19.87 15.26 -14.38
N GLN A 438 -20.10 16.55 -14.52
CA GLN A 438 -21.41 17.11 -14.75
C GLN A 438 -21.94 16.60 -16.10
N LYS A 439 -23.26 16.38 -16.18
CA LYS A 439 -23.89 16.07 -17.47
C LYS A 439 -23.87 17.34 -18.31
N CYS A 440 -23.35 17.27 -19.54
CA CYS A 440 -23.62 18.35 -20.48
C CYS A 440 -25.14 18.42 -20.67
N SER A 441 -25.76 19.50 -20.20
CA SER A 441 -27.12 19.86 -20.60
C SER A 441 -27.08 20.09 -22.11
N LYS A 442 -27.47 19.07 -22.87
CA LYS A 442 -27.74 19.24 -24.30
C LYS A 442 -28.93 20.20 -24.39
N ASN A 443 -28.66 21.45 -24.75
CA ASN A 443 -29.67 22.38 -25.26
C ASN A 443 -30.15 21.91 -26.63
#